data_AF-A0A8B6H394-F1
#
_entry.id   AF-A0A8B6H394-F1
#
_cell.length_a   1.000
_cell.length_b   1.000
_cell.length_c   1.000
_cell.angle_alpha   90.00
_cell.angle_beta   90.00
_cell.angle_gamma   90.00
#
_symmetry.space_group_name_H-M   'P 1'
#
loop_
_entity.id
_entity.type
_entity.pdbx_description
1 polymer ?
#
loop_
_entity_poly.entity_id
_entity_poly.type
_entity_poly.pdbx_seq_one_letter_code
_entity_poly.pdbx_strand_id
1 'polypeptide(L)'
;MSVVKCFDCNINMCNECICIIHNDASRNPIHLMQPFSDSYILNCKLRVEVLWLNDLKYLPNGLLVASTGTHGKELITFSVNENQKQDIPLSGDSFRLAVKDENTVAVLIRMLNKKPSVAIVDITQRKVIRYMNNTIIPLQSYSPFIVIENHLFFAVNTSITVTDMSGNIQRRIKLSFTPYDLGYDVASRRIYCIDRDDCRLYCIDKDGNNIFTFPDPESANFHSLTIDNNGNVLVLCTKRDHNSVCVIKVDSVGKSSEVVITNIQGPNISCICFNPLTNSVVIAVKDTVNIYKRNEQVCSSDNYD
;
A
#
# COMPACT_ATOMS: atom_id res chain seq x y z
N MET A 1 11.81 -16.23 17.69
CA MET A 1 10.51 -16.15 18.37
C MET A 1 10.21 -14.66 18.51
N SER A 2 9.48 -14.09 17.57
CA SER A 2 9.14 -12.65 17.55
C SER A 2 7.87 -12.47 18.37
N VAL A 3 7.88 -11.57 19.36
CA VAL A 3 6.80 -11.44 20.35
C VAL A 3 6.08 -10.12 20.09
N VAL A 4 5.01 -10.15 19.32
CA VAL A 4 4.11 -9.00 19.22
C VAL A 4 3.36 -8.86 20.53
N LYS A 5 3.76 -7.91 21.37
CA LYS A 5 3.01 -7.55 22.59
C LYS A 5 2.00 -6.46 22.25
N CYS A 6 0.72 -6.82 22.30
CA CYS A 6 -0.39 -5.87 22.36
C CYS A 6 -0.67 -5.53 23.82
N PHE A 7 -0.78 -4.23 24.12
CA PHE A 7 -1.22 -3.75 25.42
C PHE A 7 -2.42 -2.82 25.21
N ASP A 8 -3.57 -3.20 25.78
CA ASP A 8 -4.79 -2.42 25.83
C ASP A 8 -4.60 -1.13 26.61
N CYS A 9 -5.24 -0.04 26.16
CA CYS A 9 -5.48 1.13 26.98
C CYS A 9 -6.96 1.53 26.93
N ASN A 10 -7.59 1.49 28.10
CA ASN A 10 -8.90 2.07 28.37
C ASN A 10 -8.84 3.59 28.24
N ILE A 11 -9.42 4.15 27.17
CA ILE A 11 -10.01 5.48 27.20
C ILE A 11 -11.39 5.36 26.57
N ASN A 12 -12.41 5.47 27.41
CA ASN A 12 -13.81 5.60 27.02
C ASN A 12 -13.95 6.81 26.09
N MET A 13 -14.00 6.56 24.79
CA MET A 13 -14.91 7.13 23.79
C MET A 13 -14.43 6.70 22.40
N CYS A 14 -15.32 6.02 21.65
CA CYS A 14 -15.15 5.40 20.32
C CYS A 14 -14.59 3.96 20.33
N ASN A 15 -15.43 3.00 19.94
CA ASN A 15 -15.21 1.55 19.91
C ASN A 15 -14.17 1.04 18.88
N GLU A 16 -13.23 1.86 18.41
CA GLU A 16 -12.29 1.47 17.32
C GLU A 16 -10.88 2.07 17.48
N CYS A 17 -10.35 2.13 18.70
CA CYS A 17 -8.98 2.58 18.97
C CYS A 17 -8.09 1.39 19.36
N ILE A 18 -7.21 0.92 18.46
CA ILE A 18 -6.07 0.09 18.86
C ILE A 18 -4.88 1.03 19.10
N CYS A 19 -4.55 1.24 20.37
CA CYS A 19 -3.36 1.97 20.79
C CYS A 19 -2.41 0.94 21.41
N ILE A 20 -1.16 0.85 20.95
CA ILE A 20 -0.13 0.06 21.65
C ILE A 20 0.98 1.02 22.07
N ILE A 21 1.03 1.28 23.37
CA ILE A 21 2.01 2.14 24.04
C ILE A 21 3.29 1.34 24.34
N HIS A 22 4.44 2.01 24.15
CA HIS A 22 5.78 1.52 24.47
C HIS A 22 5.97 1.26 25.97
N ASN A 23 6.75 0.23 26.29
CA ASN A 23 7.36 0.04 27.62
C ASN A 23 8.81 0.54 27.57
N ASP A 24 9.02 1.86 27.58
CA ASP A 24 10.34 2.46 27.83
C ASP A 24 10.15 3.87 28.41
N ALA A 25 10.31 3.99 29.72
CA ALA A 25 10.03 5.20 30.51
C ALA A 25 11.09 6.31 30.34
N SER A 26 11.73 6.42 29.19
CA SER A 26 12.91 7.28 29.01
C SER A 26 12.90 8.23 27.81
N ARG A 27 11.79 8.41 27.07
CA ARG A 27 11.71 9.39 25.97
C ARG A 27 10.45 10.25 26.00
N ASN A 28 10.67 11.54 25.79
CA ASN A 28 9.77 12.68 25.94
C ASN A 28 8.34 12.49 25.40
N PRO A 29 7.34 13.18 26.01
CA PRO A 29 5.95 13.13 25.56
C PRO A 29 5.82 13.56 24.10
N ILE A 30 5.04 12.79 23.33
CA ILE A 30 4.61 13.14 21.98
C ILE A 30 3.73 14.39 22.10
N HIS A 31 4.27 15.55 21.73
CA HIS A 31 3.47 16.75 21.54
C HIS A 31 2.53 16.51 20.36
N LEU A 32 1.23 16.41 20.64
CA LEU A 32 0.16 16.51 19.65
C LEU A 32 0.24 17.92 19.03
N MET A 33 0.80 18.03 17.83
CA MET A 33 0.77 19.27 17.06
C MET A 33 -0.64 19.54 16.52
N GLN A 34 -1.09 20.78 16.66
CA GLN A 34 -2.36 21.28 16.11
C GLN A 34 -2.38 21.20 14.57
N PRO A 35 -3.53 20.89 13.95
CA PRO A 35 -3.62 20.65 12.50
C PRO A 35 -3.66 21.97 11.73
N PHE A 36 -2.68 22.17 10.85
CA PHE A 36 -2.79 23.10 9.74
C PHE A 36 -3.45 22.33 8.59
N SER A 37 -4.78 22.23 8.63
CA SER A 37 -5.67 21.58 7.65
C SER A 37 -5.26 20.17 7.18
N ASP A 38 -5.59 19.12 7.93
CA ASP A 38 -5.46 17.75 7.43
C ASP A 38 -6.86 17.11 7.26
N SER A 39 -7.15 16.66 6.03
CA SER A 39 -8.35 15.86 5.72
C SER A 39 -8.32 14.48 6.36
N TYR A 40 -7.19 14.08 6.96
CA TYR A 40 -7.07 12.85 7.73
C TYR A 40 -6.32 13.09 9.04
N ILE A 41 -6.73 12.40 10.10
CA ILE A 41 -6.08 12.43 11.41
C ILE A 41 -5.41 11.09 11.67
N LEU A 42 -4.20 11.11 12.23
CA LEU A 42 -3.53 9.90 12.72
C LEU A 42 -4.39 9.28 13.84
N ASN A 43 -4.98 8.12 13.54
CA ASN A 43 -5.86 7.39 14.46
C ASN A 43 -5.08 6.36 15.27
N CYS A 44 -4.18 5.63 14.62
CA CYS A 44 -3.49 4.48 15.23
C CYS A 44 -2.07 4.34 14.69
N LYS A 45 -1.16 3.83 15.53
CA LYS A 45 0.19 3.43 15.15
C LYS A 45 0.46 2.01 15.65
N LEU A 46 0.69 1.09 14.72
CA LEU A 46 1.01 -0.31 15.00
C LEU A 46 2.52 -0.51 14.85
N ARG A 47 3.16 -1.10 15.86
CA ARG A 47 4.55 -1.53 15.73
C ARG A 47 4.59 -2.95 15.20
N VAL A 48 5.30 -3.17 14.11
CA VAL A 48 5.44 -4.51 13.51
C VAL A 48 6.88 -4.95 13.73
N GLU A 49 7.08 -5.99 14.55
CA GLU A 49 8.40 -6.54 14.84
C GLU A 49 8.92 -7.40 13.67
N VAL A 50 9.21 -6.74 12.56
CA VAL A 50 9.79 -7.37 11.37
C VAL A 50 10.98 -6.54 10.92
N LEU A 51 11.96 -7.21 10.32
CA LEU A 51 13.17 -6.54 9.84
C LEU A 51 12.88 -5.54 8.72
N TRP A 52 11.90 -5.85 7.86
CA TRP A 52 11.50 -4.98 6.76
C TRP A 52 10.07 -5.27 6.30
N LEU A 53 9.20 -4.25 6.26
CA LEU A 53 7.91 -4.28 5.57
C LEU A 53 8.09 -3.82 4.13
N ASN A 54 7.91 -4.71 3.16
CA ASN A 54 8.12 -4.38 1.74
C ASN A 54 6.87 -3.81 1.08
N ASP A 55 5.70 -4.33 1.44
CA ASP A 55 4.41 -3.95 0.86
C ASP A 55 3.25 -4.30 1.81
N LEU A 56 2.13 -3.61 1.66
CA LEU A 56 0.91 -3.77 2.45
C LEU A 56 -0.30 -3.62 1.53
N LYS A 57 -1.30 -4.49 1.73
CA LYS A 57 -2.60 -4.38 1.07
C LYS A 57 -3.72 -4.65 2.06
N TYR A 58 -4.78 -3.87 1.95
CA TYR A 58 -6.02 -4.12 2.66
C TYR A 58 -6.93 -4.99 1.79
N LEU A 59 -7.47 -6.06 2.37
CA LEU A 59 -8.40 -6.94 1.68
C LEU A 59 -9.86 -6.50 1.90
N PRO A 60 -10.76 -6.75 0.94
CA PRO A 60 -12.19 -6.51 1.11
C PRO A 60 -12.80 -7.16 2.36
N ASN A 61 -12.25 -8.28 2.83
CA ASN A 61 -12.70 -8.97 4.04
C ASN A 61 -12.24 -8.32 5.36
N GLY A 62 -11.57 -7.16 5.31
CA GLY A 62 -11.14 -6.42 6.49
C GLY A 62 -9.73 -6.77 7.00
N LEU A 63 -9.04 -7.71 6.37
CA LEU A 63 -7.68 -8.09 6.75
C LEU A 63 -6.64 -7.17 6.12
N LEU A 64 -5.67 -6.75 6.92
CA LEU A 64 -4.44 -6.14 6.45
C LEU A 64 -3.41 -7.24 6.19
N VAL A 65 -2.86 -7.28 4.99
CA VAL A 65 -1.85 -8.26 4.57
C VAL A 65 -0.54 -7.54 4.32
N ALA A 66 0.53 -8.06 4.93
CA ALA A 66 1.85 -7.46 4.94
C ALA A 66 2.90 -8.43 4.39
N SER A 67 3.70 -7.93 3.46
CA SER A 67 4.88 -8.62 2.96
C SER A 67 6.09 -8.26 3.82
N THR A 68 6.73 -9.28 4.37
CA THR A 68 7.96 -9.14 5.17
C THR A 68 9.16 -9.59 4.36
N GLY A 69 10.19 -8.74 4.31
CA GLY A 69 11.36 -8.90 3.44
C GLY A 69 12.37 -9.92 3.93
N THR A 70 13.66 -9.69 3.60
CA THR A 70 14.79 -10.59 3.89
C THR A 70 14.68 -11.22 5.27
N HIS A 71 14.60 -12.55 5.30
CA HIS A 71 14.47 -13.43 6.49
C HIS A 71 13.05 -13.73 6.97
N GLY A 72 12.03 -13.00 6.50
CA GLY A 72 10.62 -13.35 6.66
C GLY A 72 10.16 -14.21 5.49
N LYS A 73 10.29 -15.53 5.61
CA LYS A 73 9.66 -16.49 4.68
C LYS A 73 8.16 -16.59 4.95
N GLU A 74 7.51 -15.47 5.19
CA GLU A 74 6.17 -15.42 5.73
C GLU A 74 5.45 -14.16 5.24
N LEU A 75 4.20 -14.36 4.84
CA LEU A 75 3.22 -13.32 4.67
C LEU A 75 2.52 -13.16 6.01
N ILE A 76 2.42 -11.92 6.51
CA ILE A 76 1.69 -11.68 7.75
C ILE A 76 0.31 -11.14 7.42
N THR A 77 -0.69 -11.63 8.13
CA THR A 77 -2.05 -11.12 8.08
C THR A 77 -2.45 -10.62 9.46
N PHE A 78 -3.15 -9.49 9.48
CA PHE A 78 -3.60 -8.83 10.68
C PHE A 78 -5.08 -8.49 10.53
N SER A 79 -5.89 -8.99 11.45
CA SER A 79 -7.24 -8.45 11.63
C SER A 79 -7.13 -7.16 12.45
N VAL A 80 -7.45 -6.02 11.82
CA VAL A 80 -7.42 -4.73 12.50
C VAL A 80 -8.45 -4.67 13.62
N ASN A 81 -9.54 -5.45 13.55
CA ASN A 81 -10.58 -5.44 14.57
C ASN A 81 -10.33 -6.44 15.70
N GLU A 82 -9.75 -7.60 15.37
CA GLU A 82 -9.58 -8.69 16.34
C GLU A 82 -8.20 -8.71 16.99
N ASN A 83 -7.29 -7.83 16.54
CA ASN A 83 -5.92 -7.75 17.01
C ASN A 83 -5.16 -9.10 16.91
N GLN A 84 -5.53 -9.91 15.91
CA GLN A 84 -4.94 -11.21 15.66
C GLN A 84 -3.93 -11.14 14.53
N LYS A 85 -2.69 -11.55 14.84
CA LYS A 85 -1.63 -11.78 13.87
C LYS A 85 -1.62 -13.24 13.44
N GLN A 86 -1.51 -13.50 12.14
CA GLN A 86 -1.31 -14.84 11.60
C GLN A 86 -0.23 -14.84 10.52
N ASP A 87 0.66 -15.83 10.58
CA ASP A 87 1.77 -15.98 9.64
C ASP A 87 1.45 -17.09 8.63
N ILE A 88 1.72 -16.83 7.35
CA ILE A 88 1.56 -17.79 6.25
C ILE A 88 2.94 -18.06 5.64
N PRO A 89 3.49 -19.28 5.78
CA PRO A 89 4.83 -19.59 5.31
C PRO A 89 4.92 -19.60 3.78
N LEU A 90 6.03 -19.06 3.27
CA LEU A 90 6.39 -18.96 1.85
C LEU A 90 7.75 -19.63 1.60
N SER A 91 8.01 -20.03 0.35
CA SER A 91 9.28 -20.66 -0.02
C SER A 91 10.45 -19.68 -0.19
N GLY A 92 10.21 -18.36 -0.11
CA GLY A 92 11.21 -17.31 -0.29
C GLY A 92 10.77 -15.98 0.31
N ASP A 93 11.57 -14.94 0.08
CA ASP A 93 11.28 -13.60 0.61
C ASP A 93 10.07 -13.00 -0.12
N SER A 94 9.04 -12.61 0.61
CA SER A 94 7.94 -11.84 0.03
C SER A 94 8.38 -10.41 -0.27
N PHE A 95 7.93 -9.83 -1.39
CA PHE A 95 8.35 -8.48 -1.79
C PHE A 95 7.22 -7.52 -2.20
N ARG A 96 6.28 -7.97 -3.03
CA ARG A 96 5.14 -7.15 -3.47
C ARG A 96 3.86 -7.97 -3.40
N LEU A 97 2.74 -7.30 -3.20
CA LEU A 97 1.42 -7.89 -3.05
C LEU A 97 0.46 -7.31 -4.07
N ALA A 98 -0.37 -8.16 -4.65
CA ALA A 98 -1.53 -7.74 -5.42
C ALA A 98 -2.77 -8.49 -4.92
N VAL A 99 -3.83 -7.74 -4.63
CA VAL A 99 -5.12 -8.30 -4.24
C VAL A 99 -5.80 -8.85 -5.47
N LYS A 100 -6.15 -10.14 -5.45
CA LYS A 100 -6.95 -10.75 -6.52
C LYS A 100 -8.44 -10.67 -6.19
N ASP A 101 -8.79 -11.02 -4.95
CA ASP A 101 -10.16 -11.01 -4.43
C ASP A 101 -10.12 -10.92 -2.89
N GLU A 102 -11.28 -11.03 -2.26
CA GLU A 102 -11.44 -10.95 -0.81
C GLU A 102 -10.57 -11.92 -0.01
N ASN A 103 -10.21 -13.08 -0.57
CA ASN A 103 -9.53 -14.15 0.15
C ASN A 103 -8.17 -14.52 -0.48
N THR A 104 -7.85 -13.97 -1.64
CA THR A 104 -6.69 -14.38 -2.42
C THR A 104 -5.79 -13.20 -2.73
N VAL A 105 -4.50 -13.39 -2.47
CA VAL A 105 -3.44 -12.48 -2.89
C VAL A 105 -2.44 -13.17 -3.79
N ALA A 106 -1.91 -12.43 -4.75
CA ALA A 106 -0.69 -12.79 -5.45
C ALA A 106 0.49 -12.13 -4.73
N VAL A 107 1.56 -12.88 -4.54
CA VAL A 107 2.77 -12.45 -3.82
C VAL A 107 3.96 -12.63 -4.74
N LEU A 108 4.68 -11.55 -5.02
CA LEU A 108 5.98 -11.62 -5.68
C LEU A 108 7.01 -12.14 -4.68
N ILE A 109 7.65 -13.26 -5.00
CA ILE A 109 8.65 -13.91 -4.16
C ILE A 109 10.02 -13.79 -4.81
N ARG A 110 10.95 -13.22 -4.04
CA ARG A 110 12.37 -13.19 -4.39
C ARG A 110 13.06 -14.44 -3.82
N MET A 111 13.76 -15.16 -4.68
CA MET A 111 14.57 -16.31 -4.30
C MET A 111 16.04 -16.03 -4.63
N LEU A 112 16.94 -16.19 -3.66
CA LEU A 112 18.37 -15.84 -3.80
C LEU A 112 19.07 -16.56 -4.96
N ASN A 113 18.61 -17.76 -5.35
CA ASN A 113 19.27 -18.61 -6.36
C ASN A 113 18.29 -19.20 -7.40
N LYS A 114 17.08 -18.63 -7.54
CA LYS A 114 16.06 -19.11 -8.48
C LYS A 114 15.38 -17.93 -9.14
N LYS A 115 14.75 -18.16 -10.31
CA LYS A 115 13.94 -17.14 -10.95
C LYS A 115 12.85 -16.68 -9.97
N PRO A 116 12.67 -15.36 -9.79
CA PRO A 116 11.58 -14.84 -8.98
C PRO A 116 10.25 -15.42 -9.46
N SER A 117 9.41 -15.78 -8.51
CA SER A 117 8.17 -16.51 -8.75
C SER A 117 7.02 -15.78 -8.09
N VAL A 118 5.80 -15.98 -8.59
CA VAL A 118 4.60 -15.46 -7.95
C VAL A 118 3.90 -16.60 -7.22
N ALA A 119 3.65 -16.43 -5.92
CA ALA A 119 2.78 -17.33 -5.17
C ALA A 119 1.35 -16.80 -5.21
N ILE A 120 0.40 -17.68 -5.47
CA ILE A 120 -1.02 -17.41 -5.24
C ILE A 120 -1.38 -17.99 -3.88
N VAL A 121 -1.84 -17.14 -2.96
CA VAL A 121 -2.04 -17.48 -1.56
C VAL A 121 -3.50 -17.30 -1.20
N ASP A 122 -4.11 -18.35 -0.65
CA ASP A 122 -5.40 -18.30 0.01
C ASP A 122 -5.17 -17.87 1.46
N ILE A 123 -5.67 -16.70 1.80
CA ILE A 123 -5.50 -16.06 3.10
C ILE A 123 -6.36 -16.74 4.15
N THR A 124 -7.60 -17.11 3.81
CA THR A 124 -8.53 -17.77 4.72
C THR A 124 -8.06 -19.17 5.08
N GLN A 125 -7.52 -19.92 4.11
CA GLN A 125 -6.95 -21.25 4.32
C GLN A 125 -5.48 -21.22 4.75
N ARG A 126 -4.87 -20.03 4.81
CA ARG A 126 -3.48 -19.79 5.23
C ARG A 126 -2.48 -20.65 4.46
N LYS A 127 -2.68 -20.78 3.14
CA LYS A 127 -1.87 -21.69 2.33
C LYS A 127 -1.54 -21.12 0.97
N VAL A 128 -0.35 -21.46 0.49
CA VAL A 128 0.00 -21.24 -0.92
C VAL A 128 -0.78 -22.24 -1.77
N ILE A 129 -1.63 -21.74 -2.66
CA ILE A 129 -2.37 -22.54 -3.63
C ILE A 129 -1.40 -23.07 -4.70
N ARG A 130 -0.55 -22.20 -5.23
CA ARG A 130 0.45 -22.57 -6.24
C ARG A 130 1.57 -21.53 -6.36
N TYR A 131 2.69 -21.99 -6.91
CA TYR A 131 3.79 -21.14 -7.36
C TYR A 131 3.79 -21.07 -8.90
N MET A 132 3.86 -19.86 -9.42
CA MET A 132 4.05 -19.58 -10.84
C MET A 132 5.55 -19.48 -11.13
N ASN A 133 6.11 -20.57 -11.68
CA ASN A 133 7.56 -20.67 -11.96
C ASN A 133 7.92 -20.31 -13.41
N ASN A 134 6.92 -20.14 -14.29
CA ASN A 134 7.10 -19.92 -15.73
C ASN A 134 7.07 -18.44 -16.15
N THR A 135 7.03 -17.51 -15.21
CA THR A 135 7.22 -16.09 -15.53
C THR A 135 8.65 -15.89 -16.01
N ILE A 136 8.86 -15.88 -17.34
CA ILE A 136 10.08 -15.41 -18.03
C ILE A 136 10.16 -13.89 -17.89
N ILE A 137 10.02 -13.42 -16.66
CA ILE A 137 10.06 -12.02 -16.33
C ILE A 137 11.37 -11.88 -15.56
N PRO A 138 12.36 -11.13 -16.09
CA PRO A 138 13.49 -10.70 -15.29
C PRO A 138 12.94 -9.71 -14.27
N LEU A 139 12.28 -10.23 -13.22
CA LEU A 139 11.72 -9.41 -12.16
C LEU A 139 12.93 -8.86 -11.43
N GLN A 140 13.21 -7.58 -11.68
CA GLN A 140 14.07 -6.83 -10.79
C GLN A 140 13.34 -6.68 -9.46
N SER A 141 14.10 -6.55 -8.37
CA SER A 141 13.55 -6.48 -7.02
C SER A 141 12.37 -5.52 -6.93
N TYR A 142 12.36 -4.40 -7.66
CA TYR A 142 11.33 -3.37 -7.57
C TYR A 142 10.17 -3.45 -8.58
N SER A 143 9.99 -4.57 -9.29
CA SER A 143 8.94 -4.66 -10.34
C SER A 143 7.54 -4.57 -9.72
N PRO A 144 6.77 -3.47 -9.93
CA PRO A 144 5.43 -3.37 -9.40
C PRO A 144 4.49 -4.27 -10.20
N PHE A 145 3.46 -4.79 -9.53
CA PHE A 145 2.46 -5.58 -10.21
C PHE A 145 1.09 -5.48 -9.54
N ILE A 146 0.06 -5.70 -10.34
CA ILE A 146 -1.35 -5.67 -9.93
C ILE A 146 -2.10 -6.84 -10.56
N VAL A 147 -3.27 -7.14 -10.04
CA VAL A 147 -4.21 -8.11 -10.64
C VAL A 147 -5.38 -7.34 -11.22
N ILE A 148 -5.72 -7.63 -12.47
CA ILE A 148 -6.90 -7.09 -13.17
C ILE A 148 -7.60 -8.25 -13.86
N GLU A 149 -8.87 -8.51 -13.55
CA GLU A 149 -9.71 -9.50 -14.25
C GLU A 149 -8.99 -10.88 -14.41
N ASN A 150 -8.42 -11.44 -13.34
CA ASN A 150 -7.62 -12.68 -13.35
C ASN A 150 -6.37 -12.67 -14.26
N HIS A 151 -5.81 -11.50 -14.51
CA HIS A 151 -4.52 -11.35 -15.16
C HIS A 151 -3.56 -10.60 -14.26
N LEU A 152 -2.30 -10.97 -14.31
CA LEU A 152 -1.23 -10.27 -13.60
C LEU A 152 -0.57 -9.29 -14.57
N PHE A 153 -0.45 -8.05 -14.14
CA PHE A 153 0.20 -6.98 -14.89
C PHE A 153 1.52 -6.66 -14.19
N PHE A 154 2.64 -7.05 -14.78
CA PHE A 154 3.98 -6.82 -14.24
C PHE A 154 4.68 -5.70 -15.00
N ALA A 155 5.02 -4.61 -14.32
CA ALA A 155 5.86 -3.59 -14.93
C ALA A 155 7.33 -3.97 -14.78
N VAL A 156 8.05 -3.99 -15.90
CA VAL A 156 9.50 -4.18 -15.97
C VAL A 156 10.06 -3.25 -17.03
N ASN A 157 11.00 -2.40 -16.61
CA ASN A 157 11.53 -1.30 -17.43
C ASN A 157 10.37 -0.49 -18.02
N THR A 158 10.40 -0.22 -19.32
CA THR A 158 9.38 0.54 -20.06
C THR A 158 8.25 -0.33 -20.62
N SER A 159 7.88 -1.40 -19.93
CA SER A 159 6.81 -2.29 -20.39
C SER A 159 5.99 -2.91 -19.27
N ILE A 160 4.72 -3.18 -19.53
CA ILE A 160 3.88 -4.04 -18.69
C ILE A 160 3.69 -5.38 -19.40
N THR A 161 4.10 -6.46 -18.75
CA THR A 161 3.84 -7.84 -19.20
C THR A 161 2.55 -8.32 -18.56
N VAL A 162 1.58 -8.72 -19.39
CA VAL A 162 0.31 -9.28 -18.94
C VAL A 162 0.38 -10.79 -19.03
N THR A 163 0.12 -11.48 -17.92
CA THR A 163 0.04 -12.95 -17.88
C THR A 163 -1.33 -13.41 -17.39
N ASP A 164 -1.74 -14.61 -17.76
CA ASP A 164 -2.81 -15.30 -17.04
C ASP A 164 -2.32 -15.72 -15.63
N MET A 165 -3.24 -16.19 -14.78
CA MET A 165 -2.87 -16.67 -13.44
C MET A 165 -2.00 -17.94 -13.47
N SER A 166 -1.90 -18.64 -14.61
CA SER A 166 -1.04 -19.82 -14.78
C SER A 166 0.40 -19.43 -15.15
N GLY A 167 0.65 -18.15 -15.45
CA GLY A 167 1.95 -17.59 -15.80
C GLY A 167 2.24 -17.54 -17.30
N ASN A 168 1.26 -17.83 -18.16
CA ASN A 168 1.43 -17.68 -19.60
C ASN A 168 1.29 -16.22 -20.00
N ILE A 169 2.27 -15.72 -20.75
CA ILE A 169 2.26 -14.34 -21.28
C ILE A 169 1.15 -14.22 -22.31
N GLN A 170 0.25 -13.27 -22.09
CA GLN A 170 -0.86 -12.94 -23.00
C GLN A 170 -0.47 -11.80 -23.94
N ARG A 171 0.17 -10.74 -23.41
CA ARG A 171 0.66 -9.61 -24.20
C ARG A 171 1.71 -8.80 -23.45
N ARG A 172 2.37 -7.88 -24.16
CA ARG A 172 3.25 -6.85 -23.60
C ARG A 172 2.78 -5.48 -24.06
N ILE A 173 2.65 -4.57 -23.12
CA ILE A 173 2.25 -3.18 -23.33
C ILE A 173 3.52 -2.33 -23.23
N LYS A 174 3.80 -1.54 -24.26
CA LYS A 174 4.96 -0.63 -24.27
C LYS A 174 4.57 0.69 -23.60
N LEU A 175 5.44 1.19 -22.75
CA LEU A 175 5.31 2.49 -22.10
C LEU A 175 6.42 3.43 -22.56
N SER A 176 6.20 4.73 -22.40
CA SER A 176 7.21 5.76 -22.62
C SER A 176 8.04 6.07 -21.38
N PHE A 177 7.81 5.36 -20.28
CA PHE A 177 8.35 5.61 -18.94
C PHE A 177 8.56 4.31 -18.18
N THR A 178 9.28 4.36 -17.05
CA THR A 178 9.58 3.18 -16.21
C THR A 178 8.71 3.20 -14.95
N PRO A 179 7.70 2.32 -14.81
CA PRO A 179 6.84 2.33 -13.65
C PRO A 179 7.55 1.83 -12.39
N TYR A 180 7.43 2.60 -11.31
CA TYR A 180 7.91 2.26 -9.97
C TYR A 180 6.82 1.64 -9.09
N ASP A 181 5.58 2.10 -9.24
CA ASP A 181 4.40 1.52 -8.59
C ASP A 181 3.20 1.52 -9.53
N LEU A 182 2.24 0.63 -9.26
CA LEU A 182 1.03 0.44 -10.04
C LEU A 182 -0.20 0.37 -9.13
N GLY A 183 -1.31 0.94 -9.60
CA GLY A 183 -2.63 0.73 -9.01
C GLY A 183 -3.71 0.65 -10.06
N TYR A 184 -4.86 0.08 -9.70
CA TYR A 184 -5.99 -0.10 -10.59
C TYR A 184 -7.26 0.42 -9.94
N ASP A 185 -7.96 1.29 -10.63
CA ASP A 185 -9.34 1.65 -10.28
C ASP A 185 -10.32 0.79 -11.07
N VAL A 186 -11.05 -0.04 -10.35
CA VAL A 186 -12.05 -0.97 -10.92
C VAL A 186 -13.20 -0.20 -11.56
N ALA A 187 -13.63 0.93 -10.98
CA ALA A 187 -14.80 1.67 -11.43
C ALA A 187 -14.55 2.35 -12.78
N SER A 188 -13.44 3.09 -12.90
CA SER A 188 -13.06 3.75 -14.15
C SER A 188 -12.29 2.85 -15.13
N ARG A 189 -11.88 1.65 -14.69
CA ARG A 189 -11.02 0.70 -15.42
C ARG A 189 -9.69 1.31 -15.84
N ARG A 190 -9.12 2.17 -14.99
CA ARG A 190 -7.86 2.89 -15.24
C ARG A 190 -6.71 2.29 -14.45
N ILE A 191 -5.54 2.27 -15.06
CA ILE A 191 -4.28 1.91 -14.41
C ILE A 191 -3.53 3.20 -14.10
N TYR A 192 -3.08 3.33 -12.87
CA TYR A 192 -2.23 4.43 -12.42
C TYR A 192 -0.81 3.93 -12.23
N CYS A 193 0.16 4.68 -12.73
CA CYS A 193 1.57 4.34 -12.65
C CYS A 193 2.34 5.52 -12.09
N ILE A 194 3.17 5.29 -11.07
CA ILE A 194 4.20 6.25 -10.68
C ILE A 194 5.43 6.01 -11.55
N ASP A 195 5.96 7.06 -12.17
CA ASP A 195 7.35 7.12 -12.60
C ASP A 195 8.15 7.88 -11.54
N ARG A 196 9.07 7.18 -10.89
CA ARG A 196 9.89 7.74 -9.81
C ARG A 196 11.02 8.62 -10.34
N ASP A 197 11.53 8.34 -11.53
CA ASP A 197 12.69 9.06 -12.08
C ASP A 197 12.24 10.44 -12.60
N ASP A 198 11.08 10.49 -13.27
CA ASP A 198 10.49 11.75 -13.76
C ASP A 198 9.54 12.42 -12.75
N CYS A 199 9.28 11.79 -11.60
CA CYS A 199 8.32 12.24 -10.58
C CYS A 199 6.93 12.57 -11.16
N ARG A 200 6.35 11.61 -11.89
CA ARG A 200 5.06 11.78 -12.56
C ARG A 200 4.09 10.67 -12.20
N LEU A 201 2.81 11.02 -12.17
CA LEU A 201 1.71 10.07 -12.14
C LEU A 201 1.12 9.96 -13.55
N TYR A 202 1.15 8.76 -14.11
CA TYR A 202 0.49 8.44 -15.37
C TYR A 202 -0.82 7.72 -15.10
N CYS A 203 -1.85 8.08 -15.85
CA CYS A 203 -3.10 7.34 -15.94
C CYS A 203 -3.19 6.74 -17.34
N ILE A 204 -3.25 5.42 -17.43
CA ILE A 204 -3.30 4.68 -18.69
C ILE A 204 -4.51 3.74 -18.73
N ASP A 205 -4.96 3.39 -19.92
CA ASP A 205 -5.89 2.29 -20.10
C ASP A 205 -5.20 0.91 -20.09
N LYS A 206 -5.98 -0.17 -20.21
CA LYS A 206 -5.48 -1.57 -20.21
C LYS A 206 -4.60 -1.94 -21.41
N ASP A 207 -4.54 -1.06 -22.41
CA ASP A 207 -3.79 -1.22 -23.65
C ASP A 207 -2.53 -0.32 -23.65
N GLY A 208 -2.36 0.51 -22.62
CA GLY A 208 -1.20 1.38 -22.39
C GLY A 208 -1.35 2.79 -22.94
N ASN A 209 -2.53 3.17 -23.44
CA ASN A 209 -2.74 4.53 -23.94
C ASN A 209 -2.81 5.50 -22.77
N ASN A 210 -2.05 6.59 -22.86
CA ASN A 210 -2.06 7.64 -21.86
C ASN A 210 -3.38 8.42 -21.90
N ILE A 211 -4.09 8.43 -20.77
CA ILE A 211 -5.33 9.19 -20.57
C ILE A 211 -4.97 10.59 -20.06
N PHE A 212 -4.13 10.65 -19.02
CA PHE A 212 -3.55 11.89 -18.54
C PHE A 212 -2.22 11.64 -17.85
N THR A 213 -1.40 12.69 -17.77
CA THR A 213 -0.19 12.72 -16.97
C THR A 213 -0.30 13.88 -16.00
N PHE A 214 -0.19 13.58 -14.71
CA PHE A 214 -0.18 14.58 -13.67
C PHE A 214 1.28 14.83 -13.24
N PRO A 215 1.82 16.03 -13.47
CA PRO A 215 3.14 16.38 -12.99
C PRO A 215 3.10 16.59 -11.47
N ASP A 216 4.22 16.33 -10.82
CA ASP A 216 4.37 16.62 -9.41
C ASP A 216 4.28 18.14 -9.13
N PRO A 217 3.32 18.60 -8.31
CA PRO A 217 3.10 20.01 -8.05
C PRO A 217 4.16 20.61 -7.11
N GLU A 218 4.94 19.80 -6.38
CA GLU A 218 5.79 20.27 -5.27
C GLU A 218 7.24 19.73 -5.29
N SER A 219 7.67 19.11 -6.40
CA SER A 219 9.01 18.51 -6.50
C SER A 219 9.30 17.44 -5.42
N ALA A 220 8.29 16.64 -5.10
CA ALA A 220 8.36 15.49 -4.22
C ALA A 220 8.68 14.20 -4.99
N ASN A 221 9.45 13.31 -4.37
CA ASN A 221 9.70 11.98 -4.91
C ASN A 221 8.51 11.07 -4.63
N PHE A 222 7.90 10.53 -5.68
CA PHE A 222 6.79 9.59 -5.55
C PHE A 222 7.30 8.20 -5.19
N HIS A 223 6.72 7.58 -4.16
CA HIS A 223 7.16 6.28 -3.65
C HIS A 223 6.14 5.16 -3.90
N SER A 224 4.88 5.42 -3.61
CA SER A 224 3.82 4.42 -3.75
C SER A 224 2.47 5.11 -3.91
N LEU A 225 1.49 4.39 -4.44
CA LEU A 225 0.13 4.91 -4.61
C LEU A 225 -0.93 3.92 -4.13
N THR A 226 -2.09 4.47 -3.84
CA THR A 226 -3.34 3.72 -3.67
C THR A 226 -4.51 4.53 -4.23
N ILE A 227 -5.67 3.91 -4.35
CA ILE A 227 -6.88 4.54 -4.89
C ILE A 227 -7.95 4.51 -3.80
N ASP A 228 -8.63 5.63 -3.57
CA ASP A 228 -9.75 5.72 -2.63
C ASP A 228 -11.08 5.30 -3.27
N ASN A 229 -12.14 5.18 -2.46
CA ASN A 229 -13.48 4.78 -2.94
C ASN A 229 -14.09 5.75 -3.98
N ASN A 230 -13.56 6.96 -4.12
CA ASN A 230 -14.02 7.96 -5.06
C ASN A 230 -13.19 7.97 -6.36
N GLY A 231 -12.25 7.03 -6.51
CA GLY A 231 -11.34 6.94 -7.65
C GLY A 231 -10.21 7.98 -7.61
N ASN A 232 -10.03 8.71 -6.50
CA ASN A 232 -8.90 9.62 -6.34
C ASN A 232 -7.64 8.80 -6.07
N VAL A 233 -6.51 9.29 -6.58
CA VAL A 233 -5.21 8.64 -6.37
C VAL A 233 -4.54 9.30 -5.17
N LEU A 234 -4.20 8.50 -4.17
CA LEU A 234 -3.42 8.91 -3.02
C LEU A 234 -1.97 8.50 -3.26
N VAL A 235 -1.11 9.49 -3.43
CA VAL A 235 0.32 9.33 -3.74
C VAL A 235 1.13 9.62 -2.49
N LEU A 236 1.92 8.65 -2.05
CA LEU A 236 2.85 8.79 -0.94
C LEU A 236 4.17 9.36 -1.45
N CYS A 237 4.58 10.50 -0.89
CA CYS A 237 5.68 11.30 -1.41
C CYS A 237 6.66 11.71 -0.31
N THR A 238 7.94 11.84 -0.67
CA THR A 238 8.95 12.51 0.18
C THR A 238 9.22 13.89 -0.39
N LYS A 239 9.10 14.95 0.43
CA LYS A 239 9.40 16.33 0.00
C LYS A 239 10.90 16.50 -0.28
N ARG A 240 11.27 17.58 -0.99
CA ARG A 240 12.68 17.90 -1.33
C ARG A 240 13.62 17.97 -0.14
N ASP A 241 13.14 18.28 1.05
CA ASP A 241 13.97 18.31 2.26
C ASP A 241 14.45 16.92 2.70
N HIS A 242 13.95 15.85 2.03
CA HIS A 242 14.20 14.44 2.31
C HIS A 242 13.86 14.01 3.75
N ASN A 243 13.22 14.89 4.51
CA ASN A 243 12.96 14.73 5.95
C ASN A 243 11.48 14.75 6.27
N SER A 244 10.65 15.26 5.37
CA SER A 244 9.19 15.27 5.51
C SER A 244 8.51 14.42 4.44
N VAL A 245 7.53 13.65 4.91
CA VAL A 245 6.75 12.72 4.11
C VAL A 245 5.30 13.18 4.15
N CYS A 246 4.63 13.14 3.00
CA CYS A 246 3.24 13.54 2.86
C CYS A 246 2.47 12.60 1.94
N VAL A 247 1.14 12.75 1.95
CA VAL A 247 0.26 12.15 0.95
C VAL A 247 -0.41 13.25 0.15
N ILE A 248 -0.25 13.18 -1.17
CA ILE A 248 -0.94 14.03 -2.14
C ILE A 248 -2.14 13.25 -2.67
N LYS A 249 -3.32 13.86 -2.63
CA LYS A 249 -4.50 13.35 -3.32
C LYS A 249 -4.59 14.02 -4.68
N VAL A 250 -4.60 13.23 -5.74
CA VAL A 250 -4.90 13.68 -7.12
C VAL A 250 -6.32 13.24 -7.46
N ASP A 251 -7.12 14.14 -8.00
CA ASP A 251 -8.49 13.81 -8.39
C ASP A 251 -8.55 12.73 -9.49
N SER A 252 -9.68 12.05 -9.60
CA SER A 252 -9.87 10.93 -10.53
C SER A 252 -9.73 11.28 -12.01
N VAL A 253 -9.64 12.56 -12.36
CA VAL A 253 -9.46 13.06 -13.73
C VAL A 253 -8.12 13.76 -13.96
N GLY A 254 -7.25 13.79 -12.95
CA GLY A 254 -5.92 14.39 -13.01
C GLY A 254 -5.89 15.91 -13.15
N LYS A 255 -6.90 16.64 -12.68
CA LYS A 255 -7.01 18.10 -12.86
C LYS A 255 -6.53 18.90 -11.67
N SER A 256 -6.69 18.36 -10.47
CA SER A 256 -6.35 19.02 -9.22
C SER A 256 -5.63 18.06 -8.28
N SER A 257 -4.87 18.65 -7.35
CA SER A 257 -4.25 17.94 -6.26
C SER A 257 -4.30 18.75 -4.97
N GLU A 258 -4.30 18.06 -3.84
CA GLU A 258 -4.11 18.66 -2.54
C GLU A 258 -3.27 17.75 -1.64
N VAL A 259 -2.49 18.34 -0.74
CA VAL A 259 -1.82 17.59 0.32
C VAL A 259 -2.84 17.25 1.39
N VAL A 260 -3.07 15.98 1.65
CA VAL A 260 -4.13 15.51 2.57
C VAL A 260 -3.61 14.94 3.88
N ILE A 261 -2.33 14.58 3.94
CA ILE A 261 -1.61 14.14 5.14
C ILE A 261 -0.22 14.77 5.11
N THR A 262 0.16 15.44 6.20
CA THR A 262 1.48 16.05 6.37
C THR A 262 2.28 15.43 7.53
N ASN A 263 3.56 15.80 7.64
CA ASN A 263 4.41 15.52 8.81
C ASN A 263 4.49 14.03 9.21
N ILE A 264 4.43 13.13 8.24
CA ILE A 264 4.63 11.70 8.49
C ILE A 264 6.12 11.52 8.87
N GLN A 265 6.38 11.21 10.14
CA GLN A 265 7.75 11.05 10.64
C GLN A 265 8.35 9.69 10.25
N GLY A 266 9.50 9.72 9.56
CA GLY A 266 10.34 8.53 9.33
C GLY A 266 11.00 8.52 7.95
N PRO A 267 12.33 8.41 7.84
CA PRO A 267 13.04 8.48 6.55
C PRO A 267 12.89 7.22 5.68
N ASN A 268 12.35 6.12 6.21
CA ASN A 268 12.23 4.85 5.49
C ASN A 268 10.76 4.50 5.29
N ILE A 269 10.14 5.12 4.31
CA ILE A 269 8.78 4.80 3.88
C ILE A 269 8.83 3.55 3.01
N SER A 270 7.86 2.65 3.16
CA SER A 270 7.74 1.49 2.28
C SER A 270 6.55 1.59 1.33
N CYS A 271 5.34 1.83 1.83
CA CYS A 271 4.11 1.71 1.03
C CYS A 271 2.90 2.39 1.68
N ILE A 272 1.86 2.58 0.86
CA ILE A 272 0.55 3.09 1.25
C ILE A 272 -0.53 2.11 0.77
N CYS A 273 -1.60 1.96 1.53
CA CYS A 273 -2.83 1.34 1.05
C CYS A 273 -4.06 2.00 1.67
N PHE A 274 -5.19 1.90 0.97
CA PHE A 274 -6.46 2.44 1.43
C PHE A 274 -7.33 1.34 2.01
N ASN A 275 -7.95 1.61 3.16
CA ASN A 275 -8.98 0.78 3.75
C ASN A 275 -10.37 1.31 3.33
N PRO A 276 -11.07 0.63 2.42
CA PRO A 276 -12.36 1.08 1.93
C PRO A 276 -13.50 0.96 2.95
N LEU A 277 -13.36 0.09 3.97
CA LEU A 277 -14.38 -0.13 4.99
C LEU A 277 -14.46 1.03 5.99
N THR A 278 -13.30 1.59 6.35
CA THR A 278 -13.19 2.66 7.34
C THR A 278 -12.82 4.01 6.74
N ASN A 279 -12.72 4.08 5.41
CA ASN A 279 -12.27 5.26 4.68
C ASN A 279 -10.93 5.82 5.21
N SER A 280 -10.02 4.91 5.55
CA SER A 280 -8.75 5.22 6.21
C SER A 280 -7.57 4.96 5.28
N VAL A 281 -6.47 5.68 5.50
CA VAL A 281 -5.21 5.52 4.80
C VAL A 281 -4.22 4.85 5.73
N VAL A 282 -3.62 3.76 5.27
CA VAL A 282 -2.62 2.99 6.01
C VAL A 282 -1.27 3.22 5.35
N ILE A 283 -0.29 3.66 6.13
CA ILE A 283 1.05 4.00 5.65
C ILE A 283 2.05 3.21 6.46
N ALA A 284 2.92 2.44 5.80
CA ALA A 284 4.08 1.89 6.47
C ALA A 284 5.29 2.78 6.32
N VAL A 285 5.86 3.06 7.48
CA VAL A 285 7.18 3.66 7.64
C VAL A 285 8.03 2.72 8.49
N LYS A 286 9.32 3.01 8.65
CA LYS A 286 10.25 2.16 9.39
C LYS A 286 9.63 1.60 10.68
N ASP A 287 9.57 0.28 10.77
CA ASP A 287 9.11 -0.51 11.92
C ASP A 287 7.65 -0.24 12.39
N THR A 288 6.89 0.58 11.66
CA THR A 288 5.57 1.06 12.12
C THR A 288 4.57 1.23 10.97
N VAL A 289 3.32 0.94 11.27
CA VAL A 289 2.18 1.15 10.37
C VAL A 289 1.30 2.22 11.00
N ASN A 290 1.18 3.37 10.32
CA ASN A 290 0.35 4.49 10.73
C ASN A 290 -1.00 4.40 10.00
N ILE A 291 -2.10 4.52 10.74
CA ILE A 291 -3.46 4.49 10.21
C ILE A 291 -4.06 5.89 10.40
N TYR A 292 -4.44 6.52 9.31
CA TYR A 292 -5.03 7.84 9.26
C TYR A 292 -6.50 7.73 8.87
N LYS A 293 -7.42 8.23 9.70
CA LYS A 293 -8.86 8.24 9.41
C LYS A 293 -9.26 9.55 8.76
N ARG A 294 -10.12 9.52 7.74
CA ARG A 294 -10.61 10.75 7.11
C ARG A 294 -11.40 11.57 8.14
N ASN A 295 -11.12 12.86 8.22
CA ASN A 295 -11.92 13.81 8.97
C ASN A 295 -13.31 13.87 8.34
N GLU A 296 -14.30 13.29 9.01
CA GLU A 296 -15.69 13.60 8.71
C GLU A 296 -15.90 15.04 9.17
N GLN A 297 -16.02 15.97 8.22
CA GLN A 297 -16.61 17.26 8.54
C GLN A 297 -18.02 16.97 9.05
N VAL A 298 -18.20 17.09 10.36
CA VAL A 298 -19.54 17.17 10.95
C VAL A 298 -20.17 18.39 10.32
N CYS A 299 -21.01 18.19 9.31
CA CYS A 299 -21.94 19.22 8.88
C CYS A 299 -22.87 19.42 10.07
N SER A 300 -22.59 20.42 10.90
CA SER A 300 -23.52 20.92 11.89
C SER A 300 -24.73 21.46 11.13
N SER A 301 -25.69 20.57 10.87
CA SER A 301 -27.04 20.93 10.46
C SER A 301 -27.87 21.10 11.72
N ASP A 302 -27.53 22.12 12.50
CA ASP A 302 -28.47 22.69 13.46
C ASP A 302 -28.97 24.02 12.88
N ASN A 303 -29.83 23.88 11.87
CA ASN A 303 -30.95 24.77 11.71
C ASN A 303 -32.05 24.24 12.63
N TYR A 304 -32.23 24.87 13.78
CA TYR A 304 -33.54 25.01 14.41
C TYR A 304 -33.63 26.44 14.94
N ASP A 305 -34.46 27.21 14.24
CA ASP A 305 -35.17 28.45 14.58
C ASP A 305 -34.57 29.44 15.60
#